data_AF-A0A1G6QDM4-F1
#
_entry.id   AF-A0A1G6QDM4-F1
#
_cell.length_a   1.000
_cell.length_b   1.000
_cell.length_c   1.000
_cell.angle_alpha   90.00
_cell.angle_beta   90.00
_cell.angle_gamma   90.00
#
_symmetry.space_group_name_H-M   'P 1'
#
loop_
_entity.id
_entity.type
_entity.pdbx_description
1 polymer ?
#
loop_
_entity_poly.entity_id
_entity_poly.type
_entity_poly.pdbx_seq_one_letter_code
_entity_poly.pdbx_strand_id
1 'polypeptide(L)' 'MMNRYSEGENPVPDRPDDLTLRLLAQIADGATTAQAAAACNVSESTLTRRMQALRRAWGLDNTMQVVVHAVRLGLV' A
#
# COMPACT_ATOMS: atom_id res chain seq x y z
N MET A 1 -22.73 -14.40 22.66
CA MET A 1 -21.38 -14.59 22.09
C MET A 1 -21.55 -14.88 20.62
N MET A 2 -21.10 -14.00 19.71
CA MET A 2 -20.77 -14.31 18.30
C MET A 2 -20.57 -12.96 17.58
N ASN A 3 -19.32 -12.61 17.27
CA ASN A 3 -18.85 -12.17 15.94
C ASN A 3 -17.45 -11.54 16.07
N ARG A 4 -16.47 -12.06 15.34
CA ARG A 4 -15.82 -11.35 14.22
C ARG A 4 -14.65 -12.17 13.69
N TYR A 5 -14.85 -12.68 12.48
CA TYR A 5 -13.87 -12.93 11.43
C TYR A 5 -12.40 -12.95 11.87
N SER A 6 -11.88 -14.16 12.03
CA SER A 6 -10.46 -14.47 11.89
C SER A 6 -10.07 -14.22 10.43
N GLU A 7 -9.82 -12.96 10.05
CA GLU A 7 -9.13 -12.68 8.80
C GLU A 7 -7.67 -13.12 8.96
N GLY A 8 -7.26 -14.06 8.11
CA GLY A 8 -5.91 -14.60 8.10
C GLY A 8 -4.88 -13.50 8.15
N GLU A 9 -3.99 -13.62 9.12
CA GLU A 9 -2.77 -12.85 9.25
C GLU A 9 -1.89 -13.19 8.05
N ASN A 10 -2.19 -12.56 6.92
CA ASN A 10 -1.40 -12.68 5.72
C ASN A 10 -0.09 -11.95 6.04
N PRO A 11 1.06 -12.65 6.16
CA PRO A 11 2.32 -11.98 6.47
C PRO A 11 2.51 -10.93 5.39
N VAL A 12 2.56 -9.66 5.79
CA VAL A 12 2.89 -8.61 4.84
C VAL A 12 4.33 -8.90 4.42
N PRO A 13 4.58 -9.22 3.14
CA PRO A 13 5.92 -9.61 2.73
C PRO A 13 6.87 -8.44 3.03
N ASP A 14 8.07 -8.74 3.54
CA ASP A 14 9.14 -7.74 3.79
C ASP A 14 9.37 -6.84 2.58
N ARG A 15 9.07 -7.36 1.38
CA ARG A 15 9.06 -6.63 0.12
C ARG A 15 7.64 -6.58 -0.48
N PRO A 16 7.12 -5.39 -0.83
CA PRO A 16 5.84 -5.25 -1.53
C PRO A 16 5.82 -6.01 -2.87
N ASP A 17 4.66 -6.51 -3.29
CA ASP A 17 4.48 -7.11 -4.62
C ASP A 17 4.58 -6.06 -5.74
N ASP A 18 4.78 -6.51 -6.98
CA ASP A 18 5.00 -5.63 -8.14
C ASP A 18 3.85 -4.63 -8.36
N LEU A 19 2.61 -5.04 -8.11
CA LEU A 19 1.46 -4.14 -8.21
C LEU A 19 1.54 -3.03 -7.17
N THR A 20 1.91 -3.36 -5.93
CA THR A 20 2.07 -2.37 -4.87
C THR A 20 3.25 -1.44 -5.14
N LEU A 21 4.35 -1.95 -5.71
CA LEU A 21 5.47 -1.11 -6.16
C LEU A 21 5.03 -0.14 -7.24
N ARG A 22 4.26 -0.57 -8.23
CA ARG A 22 3.70 0.34 -9.26
C ARG A 22 2.78 1.41 -8.68
N LEU A 23 1.91 1.04 -7.73
CA LEU A 23 1.06 1.99 -7.03
C LEU A 23 1.88 3.04 -6.26
N LEU A 24 2.93 2.59 -5.55
CA LEU A 24 3.84 3.48 -4.83
C LEU A 24 4.60 4.41 -5.78
N ALA A 25 5.09 3.90 -6.91
CA ALA A 25 5.78 4.71 -7.92
C ALA A 25 4.88 5.81 -8.48
N GLN A 26 3.62 5.48 -8.84
CA GLN A 26 2.67 6.49 -9.30
C GLN A 26 2.45 7.60 -8.27
N ILE A 27 2.30 7.24 -6.99
CA ILE A 27 2.10 8.25 -5.93
C ILE A 27 3.39 9.04 -5.66
N ALA A 28 4.56 8.40 -5.75
CA ALA A 28 5.86 9.06 -5.63
C ALA A 28 6.08 10.09 -6.76
N ASP A 29 5.61 9.78 -7.97
CA ASP A 29 5.60 10.68 -9.13
C ASP A 29 4.54 11.81 -9.03
N GLY A 30 3.80 11.87 -7.92
CA GLY A 30 2.83 12.92 -7.64
C GLY A 30 1.40 12.62 -8.07
N ALA A 31 1.10 11.38 -8.51
CA ALA A 31 -0.27 11.00 -8.79
C ALA A 31 -1.12 10.98 -7.50
N THR A 32 -2.38 11.41 -7.62
CA THR A 32 -3.39 11.18 -6.58
C THR A 32 -3.71 9.69 -6.45
N THR A 33 -4.33 9.28 -5.34
CA THR A 33 -4.78 7.90 -5.14
C THR A 33 -5.71 7.42 -6.26
N ALA A 34 -6.63 8.28 -6.72
CA ALA A 34 -7.53 7.97 -7.82
C ALA A 34 -6.77 7.73 -9.14
N GLN A 35 -5.80 8.60 -9.46
CA GLN A 35 -4.99 8.47 -10.66
C GLN A 35 -4.09 7.22 -10.61
N ALA A 36 -3.45 6.95 -9.48
CA ALA A 36 -2.61 5.76 -9.31
C ALA A 36 -3.42 4.46 -9.41
N ALA A 37 -4.63 4.43 -8.82
CA ALA A 37 -5.53 3.29 -8.92
C ALA A 37 -5.98 3.04 -10.37
N ALA A 38 -6.36 4.11 -11.09
CA ALA A 38 -6.72 4.04 -12.50
C ALA A 38 -5.55 3.57 -13.38
N ALA A 39 -4.35 4.12 -13.18
CA ALA A 39 -3.14 3.74 -13.92
C ALA A 39 -2.75 2.27 -13.72
N CYS A 40 -3.04 1.71 -12.53
CA CYS A 40 -2.77 0.31 -12.20
C CYS A 40 -3.97 -0.62 -12.42
N ASN A 41 -5.08 -0.13 -13.00
CA ASN A 41 -6.31 -0.88 -13.23
C ASN A 41 -6.86 -1.58 -11.97
N VAL A 42 -6.90 -0.86 -10.85
CA VAL A 42 -7.48 -1.32 -9.58
C VAL A 42 -8.44 -0.28 -9.01
N SER A 43 -9.30 -0.70 -8.08
CA SER A 43 -10.14 0.24 -7.33
C SER A 43 -9.33 1.04 -6.31
N GLU A 44 -9.77 2.27 -5.99
CA GLU A 44 -9.19 3.07 -4.90
C GLU A 44 -9.26 2.36 -3.54
N SER A 45 -10.31 1.57 -3.30
CA SER A 45 -10.44 0.74 -2.11
C SER A 45 -9.36 -0.34 -2.03
N THR A 46 -8.96 -0.93 -3.16
CA THR A 46 -7.87 -1.90 -3.24
C THR A 46 -6.53 -1.25 -2.94
N LEU A 47 -6.26 -0.09 -3.53
CA LEU A 47 -5.07 0.72 -3.23
C LEU A 47 -5.02 1.06 -1.73
N THR A 48 -6.12 1.57 -1.18
CA THR A 48 -6.22 1.97 0.24
C THR A 48 -5.91 0.78 1.16
N ARG A 49 -6.51 -0.39 0.89
CA ARG A 49 -6.24 -1.61 1.67
C ARG A 49 -4.77 -2.01 1.61
N ARG A 50 -4.15 -1.93 0.43
CA ARG A 50 -2.71 -2.23 0.24
C ARG A 50 -1.82 -1.24 1.00
N MET A 51 -2.11 0.07 0.92
CA MET A 51 -1.36 1.09 1.68
C MET A 51 -1.52 0.92 3.19
N GLN A 52 -2.70 0.54 3.67
CA GLN A 52 -2.91 0.23 5.08
C GLN A 52 -2.13 -0.99 5.55
N ALA A 53 -2.02 -2.03 4.72
CA ALA A 53 -1.22 -3.21 5.03
C ALA A 53 0.28 -2.84 5.13
N LEU A 54 0.81 -2.08 4.16
CA LEU A 54 2.19 -1.59 4.22
C LEU A 54 2.45 -0.69 5.42
N ARG A 55 1.52 0.22 5.70
CA ARG A 55 1.60 1.10 6.86
C ARG A 55 1.76 0.32 8.16
N ARG A 56 0.96 -0.73 8.34
CA ARG A 56 1.05 -1.61 9.52
C ARG A 56 2.36 -2.39 9.55
N ALA A 57 2.79 -2.93 8.41
CA ALA A 57 4.02 -3.71 8.32
C ALA A 57 5.28 -2.89 8.61
N TRP A 58 5.33 -1.66 8.11
CA TRP A 58 6.47 -0.76 8.32
C TRP A 58 6.36 0.08 9.60
N GLY A 59 5.29 -0.08 10.38
CA GLY A 59 5.08 0.68 11.62
C GLY A 59 4.96 2.19 11.41
N LEU A 60 4.32 2.60 10.32
CA LEU A 60 4.18 4.01 9.92
C LEU A 60 2.79 4.54 10.28
N ASP A 61 2.65 5.86 10.36
CA ASP A 61 1.42 6.52 10.82
C ASP A 61 0.53 6.99 9.67
N ASN A 62 1.08 7.25 8.48
CA ASN A 62 0.30 7.72 7.34
C ASN A 62 0.85 7.27 5.97
N THR A 63 0.04 7.39 4.93
CA THR A 63 0.38 6.97 3.56
C THR A 63 1.57 7.73 2.99
N MET A 64 1.74 9.01 3.33
CA MET A 64 2.89 9.79 2.85
C MET A 64 4.21 9.23 3.40
N GLN A 65 4.23 8.82 4.67
CA GLN A 65 5.39 8.12 5.25
C GLN A 65 5.66 6.80 4.53
N VAL A 66 4.62 6.04 4.13
CA VAL A 66 4.79 4.81 3.34
C VAL A 66 5.51 5.09 2.02
N VAL A 67 5.06 6.10 1.27
CA VAL A 67 5.67 6.48 -0.01
C VAL A 67 7.12 6.94 0.18
N VAL A 68 7.38 7.83 1.14
CA VAL A 68 8.73 8.32 1.44
C VAL A 68 9.65 7.18 1.89
N HIS A 69 9.14 6.24 2.69
CA HIS A 69 9.90 5.07 3.14
C HIS A 69 10.28 4.17 1.95
N ALA A 70 9.35 3.92 1.01
CA ALA A 70 9.62 3.14 -0.19
C ALA A 70 10.73 3.76 -1.07
N VAL A 71 10.71 5.08 -1.25
CA VAL A 71 11.77 5.83 -1.97
C VAL A 71 13.12 5.70 -1.26
N ARG A 72 13.16 5.86 0.07
CA ARG A 72 14.40 5.74 0.87
C ARG A 72 15.02 4.34 0.80
N LEU A 73 14.19 3.31 0.66
CA LEU A 73 14.64 1.93 0.46
C LEU A 73 15.07 1.63 -0.98
N GLY A 74 14.90 2.57 -1.93
CA GLY A 74 15.19 2.36 -3.34
C GLY A 74 14.23 1.36 -4.01
N LEU A 75 13.02 1.22 -3.48
CA LEU A 75 12.00 0.32 -4.02
C LEU A 75 11.23 0.95 -5.20
N VAL A 76 11.16 2.28 -5.21
CA VAL A 76 10.56 3.12 -6.26
C VAL A 76 11.39 4.39 -6.44
#